data_AF-A0AAW1TL49-F1
#
_entry.id   AF-A0AAW1TL49-F1
#
_cell.length_a   1.000
_cell.length_b   1.000
_cell.length_c   1.000
_cell.angle_alpha   90.00
_cell.angle_beta   90.00
_cell.angle_gamma   90.00
#
_symmetry.space_group_name_H-M   'P 1'
#
loop_
_entity.id
_entity.type
_entity.pdbx_description
1 polymer ?
#
loop_
_entity_poly.entity_id
_entity_poly.type
_entity_poly.pdbx_seq_one_letter_code
_entity_poly.pdbx_strand_id
1 'polypeptide(L)'
;MRKANMFRKYIIICLVLMTICLCAGAKINCKCWKDFEVTSNAFGNIYCQDKKLRTFGCNEEEPPKCECTHKGLKVVIDLGESNCQSVDPSSGSWCNNRQDWVNYFMKHPEYLMLD
;
A
#
# COMPACT_ATOMS: atom_id res chain seq x y z
N MET A 1 -53.03 23.67 -5.38
CA MET A 1 -51.91 24.32 -4.66
C MET A 1 -51.16 23.41 -3.66
N ARG A 2 -51.81 22.47 -2.93
CA ARG A 2 -51.11 21.56 -1.98
C ARG A 2 -50.05 20.62 -2.60
N LYS A 3 -50.26 20.12 -3.83
CA LYS A 3 -49.33 19.19 -4.51
C LYS A 3 -47.99 19.83 -4.90
N ALA A 4 -47.99 21.11 -5.30
CA ALA A 4 -46.77 21.84 -5.66
C ALA A 4 -45.85 22.07 -4.44
N ASN A 5 -46.45 22.32 -3.26
CA ASN A 5 -45.70 22.46 -2.01
C ASN A 5 -45.08 21.13 -1.53
N MET A 6 -45.71 19.99 -1.84
CA MET A 6 -45.14 18.67 -1.54
C MET A 6 -43.95 18.38 -2.45
N PHE A 7 -44.10 18.59 -3.77
CA PHE A 7 -43.01 18.39 -4.73
C PHE A 7 -41.78 19.26 -4.44
N ARG A 8 -41.98 20.53 -4.08
CA ARG A 8 -40.89 21.43 -3.69
C ARG A 8 -40.13 20.94 -2.46
N LYS A 9 -40.81 20.36 -1.47
CA LYS A 9 -40.18 19.77 -0.27
C LYS A 9 -39.33 18.55 -0.62
N TYR A 10 -39.83 17.66 -1.49
CA TYR A 10 -39.05 16.50 -1.93
C TYR A 10 -37.79 16.89 -2.72
N ILE A 11 -37.89 17.90 -3.60
CA ILE A 11 -36.72 18.41 -4.34
C ILE A 11 -35.66 18.97 -3.39
N ILE A 12 -36.08 19.74 -2.38
CA ILE A 12 -35.15 20.28 -1.37
C ILE A 12 -34.48 19.16 -0.58
N ILE A 13 -35.24 18.14 -0.15
CA ILE A 13 -34.69 16.98 0.57
C ILE A 13 -33.67 16.22 -0.30
N CYS A 14 -33.98 15.98 -1.57
CA CYS A 14 -33.06 15.33 -2.50
C CYS A 14 -31.77 16.13 -2.72
N LEU A 15 -31.86 17.46 -2.84
CA LEU A 15 -30.68 18.32 -2.98
C LEU A 15 -29.80 18.30 -1.74
N VAL A 16 -30.40 18.34 -0.54
CA VAL A 16 -29.67 18.26 0.73
C VAL A 16 -28.97 16.90 0.87
N LEU A 17 -29.63 15.80 0.52
CA LEU A 17 -29.03 14.46 0.55
C LEU A 17 -27.86 14.31 -0.44
N MET A 18 -27.95 14.90 -1.64
CA MET A 18 -26.82 14.93 -2.58
C MET A 18 -25.64 15.74 -2.04
N THR A 19 -25.87 16.88 -1.39
CA THR A 19 -24.77 17.67 -0.80
C THR A 19 -24.04 16.94 0.33
N ILE A 20 -24.74 16.13 1.13
CA ILE A 20 -24.12 15.34 2.21
C ILE A 20 -23.25 14.21 1.63
N CYS A 21 -23.68 13.56 0.54
CA CYS A 21 -22.85 12.56 -0.14
C CYS A 21 -21.56 13.16 -0.72
N LEU A 22 -21.59 14.39 -1.22
CA LEU A 22 -20.42 15.06 -1.77
C LEU A 22 -19.40 15.48 -0.70
N CYS A 23 -19.85 15.73 0.53
CA CYS A 23 -18.97 16.12 1.64
C CYS A 23 -18.40 14.92 2.42
N ALA A 24 -18.84 13.69 2.15
CA ALA A 24 -18.27 12.48 2.71
C ALA A 24 -16.94 12.10 2.02
N GLY A 25 -16.05 13.08 1.80
CA GLY A 25 -14.66 12.81 1.50
C GLY A 25 -14.01 12.22 2.74
N ALA A 26 -13.94 10.89 2.80
CA ALA A 26 -13.25 10.20 3.88
C ALA A 26 -11.83 10.76 3.98
N LYS A 27 -11.50 11.41 5.10
CA LYS A 27 -10.11 11.72 5.42
C LYS A 27 -9.41 10.40 5.66
N ILE A 28 -8.80 9.84 4.61
CA ILE A 28 -7.99 8.64 4.71
C ILE A 28 -6.80 9.00 5.59
N ASN A 29 -6.78 8.45 6.80
CA ASN A 29 -5.63 8.56 7.70
C ASN A 29 -4.57 7.60 7.16
N CYS A 30 -3.73 8.07 6.24
CA CYS A 30 -2.68 7.29 5.61
C CYS A 30 -1.43 7.31 6.48
N LYS A 31 -0.96 6.13 6.91
CA LYS A 31 0.33 5.95 7.57
C LYS A 31 1.25 5.13 6.68
N CYS A 32 2.49 5.59 6.57
CA CYS A 32 3.56 4.94 5.82
C CYS A 32 4.62 4.40 6.77
N TRP A 33 5.42 3.46 6.28
CA TRP A 33 6.57 2.93 7.02
C TRP A 33 7.68 3.97 7.14
N LYS A 34 8.71 3.61 7.91
CA LYS A 34 9.91 4.41 8.01
C LYS A 34 10.55 4.55 6.62
N ASP A 35 10.93 5.78 6.28
CA ASP A 35 11.54 6.16 4.99
C ASP A 35 10.58 6.22 3.78
N PHE A 36 9.27 5.99 3.99
CA PHE A 36 8.21 6.24 3.01
C PHE A 36 7.39 7.48 3.38
N GLU A 37 7.03 8.26 2.36
CA GLU A 37 6.23 9.48 2.51
C GLU A 37 4.87 9.35 1.82
N VAL A 38 3.86 10.00 2.40
CA VAL A 38 2.51 10.03 1.83
C VAL A 38 2.54 10.86 0.56
N THR A 39 2.19 10.23 -0.56
CA THR A 39 2.15 10.83 -1.89
C THR A 39 0.77 10.64 -2.51
N SER A 40 0.43 11.45 -3.52
CA SER A 40 -0.81 11.28 -4.28
C SER A 40 -0.56 11.42 -5.78
N ASN A 41 -1.32 10.65 -6.57
CA ASN A 41 -1.26 10.75 -8.03
C ASN A 41 -2.27 11.79 -8.55
N ALA A 42 -2.22 12.06 -9.86
CA ALA A 42 -3.11 13.01 -10.53
C ALA A 42 -4.61 12.69 -10.38
N PHE A 43 -4.96 11.45 -10.03
CA PHE A 43 -6.33 11.00 -9.80
C PHE A 43 -6.76 11.09 -8.32
N GLY A 44 -5.90 11.60 -7.44
CA GLY A 44 -6.18 11.75 -6.01
C GLY A 44 -6.03 10.46 -5.19
N ASN A 45 -5.46 9.40 -5.76
CA ASN A 45 -5.15 8.19 -4.98
C ASN A 45 -3.96 8.47 -4.08
N ILE A 46 -4.12 8.17 -2.79
CA ILE A 46 -3.09 8.35 -1.76
C ILE A 46 -2.34 7.04 -1.57
N TYR A 47 -1.01 7.09 -1.56
CA TYR A 47 -0.13 5.93 -1.39
C TYR A 47 1.17 6.34 -0.68
N CYS A 48 1.97 5.37 -0.28
CA CYS A 48 3.28 5.56 0.34
C CYS A 48 4.38 5.39 -0.71
N GLN A 49 5.30 6.34 -0.82
CA GLN A 49 6.42 6.29 -1.76
C GLN A 49 7.75 6.65 -1.10
N ASP A 50 8.81 5.94 -1.45
CA ASP A 50 10.17 6.24 -0.98
C ASP A 50 11.01 6.99 -2.03
N LYS A 51 12.26 7.30 -1.67
CA LYS A 51 13.22 7.98 -2.56
C LYS A 51 13.60 7.16 -3.80
N LYS A 52 13.45 5.83 -3.77
CA LYS A 52 13.67 4.93 -4.91
C LYS A 52 12.40 4.76 -5.77
N LEU A 53 11.36 5.55 -5.50
CA LEU A 53 10.08 5.56 -6.21
C LEU A 53 9.23 4.28 -6.05
N ARG A 54 9.55 3.42 -5.07
CA ARG A 54 8.75 2.24 -4.74
C ARG A 54 7.43 2.67 -4.12
N THR A 55 6.33 2.06 -4.52
CA THR A 55 4.98 2.46 -4.09
C THR A 55 4.27 1.34 -3.35
N PHE A 56 3.73 1.64 -2.18
CA PHE A 56 2.93 0.74 -1.36
C PHE A 56 1.63 1.40 -0.92
N GLY A 57 0.65 0.59 -0.49
CA GLY A 57 -0.60 1.12 0.03
C GLY A 57 -0.46 1.75 1.41
N CYS A 58 -1.45 2.55 1.78
CA CYS A 58 -1.52 3.15 3.10
C CYS A 58 -1.89 2.10 4.16
N ASN A 59 -1.31 2.24 5.36
CA ASN A 59 -1.63 1.40 6.54
C ASN A 59 -1.37 -0.11 6.33
N GLU A 60 -0.45 -0.46 5.45
CA GLU A 60 -0.07 -1.84 5.20
C GLU A 60 0.96 -2.34 6.23
N GLU A 61 1.05 -3.67 6.36
CA GLU A 61 2.09 -4.33 7.14
C GLU A 61 3.45 -4.15 6.47
N GLU A 62 4.47 -3.70 7.22
CA GLU A 62 5.83 -3.55 6.70
C GLU A 62 6.40 -4.90 6.27
N PRO A 63 6.86 -5.06 5.03
CA PRO A 63 7.40 -6.31 4.57
C PRO A 63 8.70 -6.63 5.34
N PRO A 64 8.99 -7.92 5.55
CA PRO A 64 10.24 -8.32 6.18
C PRO A 64 11.44 -7.85 5.35
N LYS A 65 12.54 -7.46 5.98
CA LYS A 65 13.81 -7.17 5.28
C LYS A 65 14.54 -8.46 4.97
N CYS A 66 15.16 -8.61 3.81
CA CYS A 66 15.89 -9.84 3.50
C CYS A 66 17.26 -9.84 4.19
N GLU A 67 17.48 -10.71 5.17
CA GLU A 67 18.78 -10.79 5.85
C GLU A 67 19.60 -11.97 5.34
N CYS A 68 20.53 -11.69 4.44
CA CYS A 68 21.37 -12.71 3.80
C CYS A 68 22.81 -12.63 4.28
N THR A 69 23.53 -13.74 4.26
CA THR A 69 24.98 -13.77 4.41
C THR A 69 25.58 -14.06 3.05
N HIS A 70 26.50 -13.24 2.54
CA HIS A 70 27.24 -13.47 1.31
C HIS A 70 28.74 -13.43 1.61
N LYS A 71 29.46 -14.53 1.33
CA LYS A 71 30.92 -14.64 1.61
C LYS A 71 31.30 -14.28 3.04
N GLY A 72 30.47 -14.65 4.01
CA GLY A 72 30.68 -14.37 5.44
C GLY A 72 30.26 -12.96 5.90
N LEU A 73 29.81 -12.08 5.00
CA LEU A 73 29.29 -10.75 5.35
C LEU A 73 27.77 -10.74 5.37
N LYS A 74 27.18 -10.08 6.37
CA LYS A 74 25.73 -9.84 6.42
C LYS A 74 25.36 -8.74 5.41
N VAL A 75 24.41 -9.05 4.53
CA VAL A 75 23.81 -8.16 3.55
C VAL A 75 22.32 -8.09 3.86
N VAL A 76 21.82 -6.88 4.10
CA VAL A 76 20.38 -6.63 4.21
C VAL A 76 19.91 -6.10 2.86
N ILE A 77 19.04 -6.85 2.20
CA ILE A 77 18.45 -6.43 0.93
C ILE A 77 17.18 -5.64 1.24
N ASP A 78 17.12 -4.45 0.65
CA ASP A 78 16.02 -3.52 0.79
C ASP A 78 14.79 -4.01 0.01
N LEU A 79 13.61 -3.52 0.40
CA LEU A 79 12.32 -3.95 -0.13
C LEU A 79 12.24 -3.75 -1.66
N GLY A 80 11.91 -4.78 -2.44
CA GLY A 80 11.80 -4.67 -3.90
C GLY A 80 13.12 -4.57 -4.66
N GLU A 81 14.28 -4.71 -4.02
CA GLU A 81 15.59 -4.77 -4.71
C GLU A 81 16.02 -6.20 -5.06
N SER A 82 15.44 -7.22 -4.45
CA SER A 82 15.66 -8.62 -4.83
C SER A 82 14.65 -9.57 -4.19
N ASN A 83 14.56 -10.77 -4.75
CA ASN A 83 13.80 -11.89 -4.22
C ASN A 83 14.66 -12.68 -3.22
N CYS A 84 14.29 -12.74 -1.93
CA CYS A 84 14.94 -13.64 -0.96
C CYS A 84 14.95 -15.12 -1.37
N GLN A 85 14.11 -15.52 -2.33
CA GLN A 85 13.97 -16.87 -2.83
C GLN A 85 14.92 -17.19 -3.99
N SER A 86 15.51 -16.20 -4.68
CA SER A 86 16.43 -16.44 -5.81
C SER A 86 17.89 -16.62 -5.39
N VAL A 87 18.16 -16.60 -4.08
CA VAL A 87 19.51 -16.80 -3.54
C VAL A 87 19.88 -18.27 -3.58
N ASP A 88 20.87 -18.62 -4.42
CA ASP A 88 21.40 -19.98 -4.55
C ASP A 88 22.19 -20.39 -3.29
N PRO A 89 21.74 -21.39 -2.50
CA PRO A 89 22.44 -21.89 -1.33
C PRO A 89 23.85 -22.42 -1.67
N SER A 90 24.07 -22.89 -2.90
CA SER A 90 25.34 -23.43 -3.40
C SER A 90 26.43 -22.36 -3.48
N SER A 91 26.05 -21.09 -3.58
CA SER A 91 26.97 -19.95 -3.71
C SER A 91 27.61 -19.50 -2.40
N GLY A 92 27.28 -20.16 -1.27
CA GLY A 92 27.61 -19.69 0.07
C GLY A 92 26.78 -18.49 0.52
N SER A 93 25.68 -18.21 -0.21
CA SER A 93 24.71 -17.17 0.11
C SER A 93 23.47 -17.80 0.74
N TRP A 94 23.08 -17.37 1.94
CA TRP A 94 21.88 -17.89 2.60
C TRP A 94 21.12 -16.76 3.30
N CYS A 95 19.79 -16.79 3.20
CA CYS A 95 18.92 -15.80 3.83
C CYS A 95 18.18 -16.41 5.02
N ASN A 96 18.21 -15.71 6.15
CA ASN A 96 17.75 -16.20 7.45
C ASN A 96 16.22 -16.33 7.54
N ASN A 97 15.50 -15.43 6.87
CA ASN A 97 14.07 -15.21 7.07
C ASN A 97 13.26 -15.41 5.77
N ARG A 98 13.69 -16.38 4.95
CA ARG A 98 13.01 -16.71 3.69
C ARG A 98 11.53 -17.05 3.91
N GLN A 99 11.20 -17.75 5.01
CA GLN A 99 9.82 -18.14 5.29
C GLN A 99 8.91 -16.95 5.56
N ASP A 100 9.39 -15.93 6.27
CA ASP A 100 8.61 -14.72 6.54
C ASP A 100 8.30 -13.96 5.26
N TRP A 101 9.29 -13.89 4.35
CA TRP A 101 9.09 -13.37 3.00
C TRP A 101 8.03 -14.15 2.23
N VAL A 102 8.14 -15.48 2.15
CA VAL A 102 7.14 -16.32 1.49
C VAL A 102 5.74 -16.06 2.06
N ASN A 103 5.62 -16.01 3.39
CA ASN A 103 4.35 -15.78 4.07
C ASN A 103 3.76 -14.39 3.77
N TYR A 104 4.60 -13.36 3.66
CA TYR A 104 4.17 -12.01 3.31
C TYR A 104 3.60 -11.96 1.88
N PHE A 105 4.33 -12.46 0.88
CA PHE A 105 3.87 -12.42 -0.51
C PHE A 105 2.73 -13.40 -0.82
N MET A 106 2.51 -14.42 0.01
CA MET A 106 1.27 -15.20 -0.05
C MET A 106 0.04 -14.36 0.32
N LYS A 107 0.18 -13.39 1.24
CA LYS A 107 -0.89 -12.45 1.60
C LYS A 107 -1.01 -11.28 0.65
N HIS A 108 0.13 -10.85 0.09
CA HIS A 108 0.27 -9.69 -0.79
C HIS A 108 0.89 -10.06 -2.14
N PRO A 109 0.20 -10.86 -2.97
CA PRO A 109 0.72 -11.34 -4.25
C PRO A 109 1.01 -10.21 -5.25
N GLU A 110 0.34 -9.06 -5.11
CA GLU A 110 0.52 -7.86 -5.94
C GLU A 110 1.93 -7.26 -5.87
N TYR A 111 2.69 -7.54 -4.80
CA TYR A 111 4.05 -7.04 -4.62
C TYR A 111 5.12 -8.05 -5.04
N LEU A 112 4.73 -9.26 -5.43
CA LEU A 112 5.68 -10.28 -5.85
C LEU A 112 6.26 -9.89 -7.23
N MET A 113 7.51 -9.40 -7.24
CA MET A 113 8.27 -9.27 -8.48
C MET A 113 8.68 -10.68 -8.93
N LEU A 114 7.94 -11.20 -9.91
CA LEU A 114 8.35 -12.39 -10.66
C LEU A 114 9.37 -11.92 -11.71
N ASP A 115 10.65 -12.18 -11.44
CA ASP A 115 11.69 -12.16 -12.48
C ASP A 115 11.48 -13.32 -13.46
#